data_AF-A0A2S4K890-F1
#
_entry.id   AF-A0A2S4K890-F1
#
_cell.length_a   1.000
_cell.length_b   1.000
_cell.length_c   1.000
_cell.angle_alpha   90.00
_cell.angle_beta   90.00
_cell.angle_gamma   90.00
#
_symmetry.space_group_name_H-M   'P 1'
#
loop_
_entity.id
_entity.type
_entity.pdbx_description
1 polymer ?
#
loop_
_entity_poly.entity_id
_entity_poly.type
_entity_poly.pdbx_seq_one_letter_code
_entity_poly.pdbx_strand_id
1 'polypeptide(L)' 'MAAAKKVPLGDVTRTARAKAHLERLEKSNGKRLLVDLDAEGSDALAALLVSGYGPTNKAVVNRALIAASKRIRKA' A
#
# COMPACT_ATOMS: atom_id res chain seq x y z
N MET A 1 43.57 -7.59 -16.77
CA MET A 1 42.79 -6.37 -17.03
C MET A 1 41.52 -6.44 -16.20
N ALA A 2 41.32 -5.51 -15.26
CA ALA A 2 40.15 -5.50 -14.39
C ALA A 2 38.95 -4.92 -15.16
N ALA A 3 37.86 -5.69 -15.25
CA ALA A 3 36.63 -5.24 -15.90
C ALA A 3 36.04 -4.05 -15.11
N ALA A 4 35.94 -2.90 -15.77
CA ALA A 4 35.29 -1.71 -15.22
C ALA A 4 33.82 -2.05 -14.90
N LYS A 5 33.44 -1.98 -13.62
CA LYS A 5 32.05 -2.15 -13.18
C LYS A 5 31.21 -1.03 -13.80
N LYS A 6 30.31 -1.39 -14.72
CA LYS A 6 29.32 -0.47 -15.30
C LYS A 6 28.49 0.13 -14.18
N VAL A 7 28.54 1.45 -14.03
CA VAL A 7 27.67 2.21 -13.12
C VAL A 7 26.22 2.02 -13.60
N PRO A 8 25.29 1.58 -12.73
CA PRO A 8 23.91 1.38 -13.16
C PRO A 8 23.28 2.73 -13.52
N LEU A 9 22.99 2.91 -14.81
CA LEU A 9 22.20 4.03 -15.33
C LEU A 9 20.72 3.76 -15.02
N GLY A 10 20.28 4.19 -13.84
CA GLY A 10 18.89 4.09 -13.42
C GLY A 10 18.68 4.66 -12.02
N ASP A 11 17.48 5.14 -11.73
CA ASP A 11 17.10 5.72 -10.44
C ASP A 11 17.08 4.65 -9.34
N VAL A 12 18.27 4.33 -8.80
CA VAL A 12 18.51 3.35 -7.71
C VAL A 12 17.80 3.71 -6.40
N THR A 13 17.26 4.93 -6.29
CA THR A 13 16.54 5.38 -5.09
C THR A 13 15.12 4.79 -5.02
N ARG A 14 14.48 4.54 -6.17
CA ARG A 14 13.15 3.91 -6.25
C ARG A 14 13.17 2.46 -5.76
N THR A 15 14.20 1.70 -6.13
CA THR A 15 14.40 0.32 -5.67
C THR A 15 14.73 0.24 -4.18
N ALA A 16 15.56 1.16 -3.67
CA ALA A 16 15.85 1.24 -2.23
C ALA A 16 14.62 1.59 -1.38
N ARG A 17 13.79 2.55 -1.83
CA ARG A 17 12.57 2.96 -1.11
C ARG A 17 11.50 1.87 -1.11
N ALA A 18 11.35 1.15 -2.22
CA ALA A 18 10.46 0.00 -2.32
C ALA A 18 10.89 -1.13 -1.36
N LYS A 19 12.21 -1.40 -1.28
CA LYS A 19 12.77 -2.40 -0.36
C LYS A 19 12.55 -2.01 1.10
N ALA A 20 12.82 -0.76 1.48
CA ALA A 20 12.57 -0.26 2.83
C ALA A 20 11.07 -0.28 3.21
N HIS A 21 10.16 -0.15 2.23
CA HIS A 21 8.73 -0.28 2.46
C HIS A 21 8.30 -1.73 2.73
N LEU A 22 8.89 -2.69 2.00
CA LEU A 22 8.68 -4.12 2.22
C LEU A 22 9.22 -4.57 3.59
N GLU A 23 10.44 -4.16 3.94
CA GLU A 23 11.05 -4.47 5.24
C GLU A 23 10.22 -3.92 6.42
N ARG A 24 9.59 -2.74 6.26
CA ARG A 24 8.65 -2.20 7.26
C ARG A 24 7.36 -3.01 7.36
N LEU A 25 6.85 -3.54 6.25
CA LEU A 25 5.66 -4.38 6.25
C LEU A 25 5.94 -5.72 6.94
N GLU A 26 7.06 -6.35 6.62
CA GLU A 26 7.52 -7.60 7.28
C GLU A 26 7.69 -7.42 8.80
N LYS A 27 8.36 -6.34 9.24
CA LYS A 27 8.50 -6.02 10.68
C LYS A 27 7.16 -5.79 11.39
N SER A 28 6.12 -5.40 10.67
CA SER A 28 4.78 -5.16 11.23
C SER A 28 3.85 -6.38 11.12
N ASN A 29 4.34 -7.54 10.69
CA ASN A 29 3.54 -8.70 10.27
C ASN A 29 2.46 -8.35 9.23
N GLY A 30 2.64 -7.25 8.51
CA GLY A 30 1.77 -6.78 7.44
C GLY A 30 2.09 -7.48 6.13
N LYS A 31 1.07 -7.81 5.35
CA LYS A 31 1.22 -8.34 3.98
C LYS A 31 0.78 -7.30 2.96
N ARG A 32 1.42 -7.28 1.79
CA ARG A 32 0.93 -6.50 0.65
C ARG A 32 -0.26 -7.24 0.05
N LEU A 33 -1.35 -6.51 -0.11
CA LEU A 33 -2.51 -6.94 -0.87
C LEU A 33 -2.59 -6.06 -2.12
N LEU A 34 -2.60 -6.69 -3.30
CA LEU A 34 -2.94 -6.04 -4.55
C LEU A 34 -4.44 -6.30 -4.78
N VAL A 35 -5.21 -5.25 -5.05
CA VAL A 35 -6.65 -5.34 -5.27
C VAL A 35 -6.98 -4.54 -6.52
N ASP A 36 -7.65 -5.19 -7.45
CA ASP A 36 -8.29 -4.52 -8.57
C ASP A 36 -9.68 -4.06 -8.12
N LEU A 37 -9.93 -2.76 -8.24
CA LEU A 37 -11.24 -2.16 -7.94
C LEU A 37 -12.01 -2.01 -9.25
N ASP A 38 -13.28 -2.38 -9.22
CA ASP A 38 -14.23 -2.03 -10.26
C ASP A 38 -14.63 -0.53 -10.14
N ALA A 39 -15.49 -0.07 -11.05
CA ALA A 39 -15.92 1.34 -11.07
C ALA A 39 -16.54 1.76 -9.73
N GLU A 40 -17.42 0.92 -9.16
CA GLU A 40 -18.06 1.19 -7.87
C GLU A 40 -17.05 1.24 -6.72
N GLY A 41 -16.10 0.29 -6.67
CA GLY A 41 -15.04 0.28 -5.67
C GLY A 41 -14.11 1.49 -5.77
N SER A 42 -13.80 1.95 -6.99
CA SER A 42 -13.01 3.15 -7.25
C SER A 42 -13.74 4.42 -6.77
N ASP A 43 -15.02 4.54 -7.10
CA ASP A 43 -15.85 5.68 -6.70
C ASP A 43 -16.04 5.74 -5.18
N ALA A 44 -16.29 4.59 -4.55
CA ALA A 44 -16.36 4.48 -3.10
C ALA A 44 -15.06 4.90 -2.41
N LEU A 45 -13.90 4.47 -2.94
CA LEU A 45 -12.59 4.88 -2.43
C LEU A 45 -12.42 6.40 -2.54
N ALA A 46 -12.79 7.00 -3.67
CA ALA A 46 -12.70 8.44 -3.88
C ALA A 46 -13.60 9.22 -2.91
N ALA A 47 -14.86 8.82 -2.74
CA ALA A 47 -15.80 9.45 -1.80
C ALA A 47 -15.31 9.37 -0.35
N LEU A 48 -14.73 8.23 0.05
CA LEU A 48 -14.17 8.06 1.39
C LEU A 48 -12.93 8.95 1.62
N LEU A 49 -12.12 9.18 0.60
CA LEU A 49 -11.00 10.12 0.70
C LEU A 49 -11.48 11.56 0.86
N VAL A 50 -12.44 11.99 0.03
CA VAL A 50 -12.98 13.36 0.08
C VAL A 50 -13.68 13.65 1.41
N SER A 51 -14.38 12.67 1.97
CA SER A 51 -15.04 12.80 3.29
C SER A 51 -14.07 12.82 4.48
N GLY A 52 -12.77 12.63 4.26
CA GLY A 52 -11.77 12.59 5.32
C GLY A 52 -11.79 11.29 6.14
N TYR A 53 -12.39 10.22 5.63
CA TYR A 53 -12.44 8.92 6.30
C TYR A 53 -11.03 8.36 6.59
N GLY A 54 -10.06 8.70 5.74
CA GLY A 54 -8.64 8.48 5.99
C GLY A 54 -7.77 9.39 5.12
N PRO A 55 -6.54 9.72 5.56
CA PRO A 55 -5.67 10.68 4.86
C PRO A 55 -5.01 10.12 3.59
N THR A 56 -5.08 8.81 3.36
CA THR A 56 -4.49 8.12 2.19
C THR A 56 -5.31 6.90 1.82
N ASN A 57 -5.21 6.42 0.58
CA ASN A 57 -5.92 5.22 0.12
C ASN A 57 -5.63 4.02 1.04
N LYS A 58 -4.38 3.83 1.45
CA LYS A 58 -3.98 2.80 2.42
C LYS A 58 -4.75 2.93 3.73
N ALA A 59 -4.86 4.14 4.27
CA ALA A 59 -5.56 4.38 5.53
C ALA A 59 -7.07 4.12 5.40
N VAL A 60 -7.68 4.54 4.28
CA VAL A 60 -9.09 4.29 3.98
C VAL A 60 -9.37 2.79 3.90
N VAL A 61 -8.61 2.05 3.08
CA VAL A 61 -8.81 0.60 2.89
C VAL A 61 -8.62 -0.15 4.21
N ASN A 62 -7.55 0.13 4.95
CA ASN A 62 -7.31 -0.53 6.24
C ASN A 62 -8.41 -0.23 7.26
N ARG A 63 -8.88 1.02 7.34
CA ARG A 63 -9.93 1.42 8.29
C ARG A 63 -11.26 0.79 7.94
N ALA A 64 -11.62 0.75 6.66
CA ALA A 64 -12.84 0.12 6.15
C ALA A 64 -12.83 -1.39 6.42
N LEU A 65 -11.72 -2.07 6.12
CA LEU A 65 -11.56 -3.51 6.37
C LEU A 65 -11.70 -3.87 7.85
N ILE A 66 -11.06 -3.11 8.74
CA ILE A 66 -11.17 -3.32 10.19
C ILE A 66 -12.59 -3.03 10.69
N ALA A 67 -13.22 -1.96 10.22
CA ALA A 67 -14.58 -1.61 10.60
C ALA A 67 -15.59 -2.69 10.19
N ALA A 68 -15.47 -3.21 8.96
CA ALA A 68 -16.28 -4.33 8.47
C ALA A 68 -16.06 -5.59 9.32
N SER A 69 -14.81 -5.95 9.59
CA SER A 69 -14.48 -7.11 10.45
C SER A 69 -15.10 -7.00 11.85
N LYS A 70 -15.04 -5.81 12.48
CA LYS A 70 -15.64 -5.56 13.79
C LYS A 70 -17.16 -5.68 13.78
N ARG A 71 -17.83 -5.30 12.68
CA ARG A 71 -19.28 -5.46 12.55
C ARG A 71 -19.66 -6.94 12.48
N ILE A 72 -18.92 -7.73 11.72
CA ILE A 72 -19.16 -9.18 11.59
C ILE A 72 -18.92 -9.90 12.92
N ARG A 73 -17.82 -9.59 13.63
CA ARG A 73 -17.50 -10.24 14.91
C ARG A 73 -18.45 -9.89 16.07
N LYS A 74 -19.28 -8.87 15.90
CA LYS A 74 -20.29 -8.46 16.89
C LYS A 74 -21.66 -9.06 16.64
N ALA A 75 -21.88 -9.64 15.45
CA ALA A 75 -23.08 -10.41 15.10
C ALA A 75 -22.88 -11.86 15.53
#